data_AF-A0A395L433-F1
#
_entry.id   AF-A0A395L433-F1
#
_cell.length_a   1.000
_cell.length_b   1.000
_cell.length_c   1.000
_cell.angle_alpha   90.00
_cell.angle_beta   90.00
_cell.angle_gamma   90.00
#
_symmetry.space_group_name_H-M   'P 1'
#
loop_
_entity.id
_entity.type
_entity.pdbx_description
1 polymer ?
#
loop_
_entity_poly.entity_id
_entity_poly.type
_entity_poly.pdbx_seq_one_letter_code
_entity_poly.pdbx_strand_id
1 'polypeptide(L)'
;MSGTWITTRAWLLMLPLLVVMISVIGWPLIDTVRLSFTDAKLVGTEGTFVGLANYAKVLGGSNFQRALVTTTWFAVVSVTAEMVIGVLAALLLNRNSVDARRCAP
;
A
#
# COMPACT_ATOMS: atom_id res chain seq x y z
N MET A 1 29.08 -1.15 24.89
CA MET A 1 29.25 0.26 24.53
C MET A 1 28.19 0.61 23.50
N SER A 2 27.29 1.51 23.87
CA SER A 2 26.09 1.99 23.18
C SER A 2 26.17 1.96 21.64
N GLY A 3 25.49 1.00 21.00
CA GLY A 3 25.35 0.93 19.53
C GLY A 3 24.32 1.90 18.96
N THR A 4 23.63 2.67 19.82
CA THR A 4 22.55 3.59 19.44
C THR A 4 23.02 4.82 18.69
N TRP A 5 24.28 5.25 18.85
CA TRP A 5 24.79 6.49 18.21
C TRP A 5 24.82 6.43 16.68
N ILE A 6 25.09 5.25 16.11
CA ILE A 6 25.09 5.03 14.65
C ILE A 6 23.66 5.02 14.12
N THR A 7 22.75 4.37 14.85
CA THR A 7 21.32 4.33 14.51
C THR A 7 20.70 5.72 14.55
N THR A 8 20.92 6.52 15.61
CA THR A 8 20.37 7.88 15.72
C THR A 8 20.88 8.81 14.61
N ARG A 9 22.17 8.71 14.24
CA ARG A 9 22.73 9.47 13.11
C ARG A 9 22.11 9.07 11.78
N ALA A 10 21.90 7.77 11.53
CA ALA A 10 21.24 7.28 10.32
C ALA A 10 19.80 7.83 10.21
N TRP A 11 19.03 7.80 11.30
CA TRP A 11 17.68 8.38 11.34
C TRP A 11 17.69 9.89 11.08
N LEU A 12 18.63 10.64 11.66
CA LEU A 12 18.74 12.09 11.42
C LEU A 12 19.05 12.43 9.95
N LEU A 13 19.85 11.62 9.27
CA LEU A 13 20.15 11.78 7.84
C LEU A 13 18.96 11.38 6.95
N MET A 14 18.17 10.40 7.36
CA MET A 14 16.94 10.00 6.66
C MET A 14 15.75 10.94 6.92
N LEU A 15 15.74 11.63 8.05
CA LEU A 15 14.66 12.51 8.49
C LEU A 15 14.25 13.55 7.43
N PRO A 16 15.16 14.33 6.80
CA PRO A 16 14.76 15.31 5.78
C PRO A 16 14.10 14.65 4.57
N LEU A 17 14.59 13.48 4.13
CA LEU A 17 13.99 12.74 3.03
C LEU A 17 12.58 12.25 3.40
N LEU A 18 12.42 11.66 4.59
CA LEU A 18 11.14 11.18 5.09
C LEU A 18 10.12 12.31 5.25
N VAL A 19 10.55 13.46 5.78
CA VAL A 19 9.69 14.65 5.92
C VAL A 19 9.20 15.11 4.56
N VAL A 20 10.06 15.18 3.55
CA VAL A 20 9.66 15.57 2.19
C VAL A 20 8.68 14.54 1.61
N MET A 21 8.97 13.24 1.71
CA MET A 21 8.08 12.19 1.20
C MET A 21 6.70 12.23 1.86
N ILE A 22 6.67 12.33 3.19
CA ILE A 22 5.42 12.40 3.95
C ILE A 22 4.67 13.69 3.63
N SER A 23 5.35 14.81 3.41
CA SER A 23 4.68 16.07 3.07
C SER A 23 4.06 16.01 1.68
N VAL A 24 4.80 15.51 0.69
CA VAL A 24 4.35 15.40 -0.70
C VAL A 24 3.19 14.42 -0.85
N ILE A 25 3.19 13.31 -0.10
CA ILE A 25 2.11 12.31 -0.15
C ILE A 25 0.97 12.68 0.80
N GLY A 26 1.31 13.18 1.99
CA GLY A 26 0.36 13.48 3.05
C GLY A 26 -0.50 14.70 2.75
N TRP A 27 0.06 15.74 2.12
CA TRP A 27 -0.72 16.92 1.72
C TRP A 27 -1.91 16.58 0.81
N PRO A 28 -1.73 15.94 -0.37
CA PRO A 28 -2.85 15.57 -1.24
C PRO A 28 -3.77 14.52 -0.61
N LEU A 29 -3.26 13.66 0.28
CA LEU A 29 -4.09 12.71 1.01
C LEU A 29 -5.08 13.42 1.94
N ILE A 30 -4.61 14.42 2.70
CA ILE A 30 -5.47 15.24 3.57
C ILE A 30 -6.51 15.98 2.74
N ASP A 31 -6.10 16.58 1.62
CA ASP A 31 -7.02 17.26 0.72
C ASP A 31 -8.05 16.30 0.12
N THR A 32 -7.65 15.09 -0.27
CA THR A 32 -8.56 14.05 -0.77
C THR A 32 -9.57 13.62 0.29
N VAL A 33 -9.13 13.48 1.55
CA VAL A 33 -10.02 13.16 2.67
C VAL A 33 -10.99 14.31 2.94
N ARG A 34 -10.55 15.56 2.90
CA ARG A 34 -11.47 16.71 3.03
C ARG A 34 -12.48 16.73 1.88
N LEU A 35 -12.00 16.47 0.65
CA LEU A 35 -12.81 16.47 -0.55
C LEU A 35 -13.86 15.36 -0.53
N SER A 36 -13.57 14.19 0.03
CA SER A 36 -14.52 13.07 0.09
C SER A 36 -15.76 13.36 0.95
N PHE A 37 -15.67 14.29 1.90
CA PHE A 37 -16.81 14.78 2.69
C PHE A 37 -17.57 15.97 2.04
N THR A 38 -17.07 16.50 0.93
CA THR A 38 -17.71 17.59 0.18
C THR A 38 -18.25 17.09 -1.18
N ASP A 39 -19.32 17.71 -1.68
CA ASP A 39 -19.83 17.45 -3.04
C ASP A 39 -19.09 18.33 -4.05
N ALA A 40 -17.78 18.12 -4.15
CA ALA A 40 -16.95 18.86 -5.08
C ALA A 40 -17.10 18.29 -6.50
N LYS A 41 -17.65 19.09 -7.40
CA LYS A 41 -17.71 18.76 -8.83
C LYS A 41 -16.37 19.08 -9.50
N LEU A 42 -16.00 18.30 -10.53
CA LEU A 42 -14.73 18.47 -11.27
C LEU A 42 -14.54 19.87 -11.87
N VAL A 43 -15.60 20.66 -12.05
CA VAL A 43 -15.53 22.03 -12.58
C VAL A 43 -16.53 22.94 -11.87
N GLY A 44 -16.04 24.03 -11.28
CA GLY A 44 -16.79 25.29 -11.12
C GLY A 44 -17.91 25.34 -10.08
N THR A 45 -17.90 24.52 -9.03
CA THR A 45 -18.86 24.67 -7.92
C THR A 45 -18.14 24.58 -6.59
N GLU A 46 -18.34 25.56 -5.71
CA GLU A 46 -17.93 25.47 -4.31
C GLU A 46 -18.59 24.23 -3.71
N GLY A 47 -17.78 23.22 -3.39
CA GLY A 47 -18.28 21.93 -2.91
C GLY A 47 -18.98 22.12 -1.57
N THR A 48 -20.27 21.82 -1.51
CA THR A 48 -21.01 21.86 -0.26
C THR A 48 -20.56 20.72 0.64
N PHE A 49 -20.38 20.99 1.93
CA PHE A 49 -20.06 19.94 2.89
C PHE A 49 -21.29 19.04 3.10
N VAL A 50 -21.22 17.81 2.60
CA VAL A 50 -22.31 16.82 2.64
C VAL A 50 -22.05 15.69 3.63
N GLY A 51 -20.93 15.76 4.36
CA GLY A 51 -20.58 14.79 5.40
C GLY A 51 -20.48 13.37 4.84
N LEU A 52 -21.23 12.43 5.43
CA LEU A 52 -21.18 11.00 5.08
C LEU A 52 -22.09 10.60 3.91
N ALA A 53 -22.83 11.52 3.31
CA ALA A 53 -23.77 11.20 2.24
C ALA A 53 -23.09 10.56 1.02
N ASN A 54 -21.87 11.01 0.68
CA ASN A 54 -21.05 10.44 -0.40
C ASN A 54 -20.74 8.95 -0.16
N TYR A 55 -20.40 8.60 1.08
CA TYR A 55 -20.08 7.21 1.44
C TYR A 55 -21.33 6.32 1.37
N ALA A 56 -22.47 6.78 1.88
CA ALA A 56 -23.73 6.02 1.80
C ALA A 56 -24.15 5.77 0.34
N LYS A 57 -24.02 6.79 -0.53
CA LYS A 57 -24.32 6.70 -1.96
C LYS A 57 -23.42 5.70 -2.68
N VAL A 58 -22.12 5.70 -2.39
CA VAL A 58 -21.16 4.77 -3.01
C VAL A 58 -21.39 3.34 -2.51
N LEU A 59 -21.57 3.14 -1.21
CA LEU A 59 -21.77 1.82 -0.61
C LEU A 59 -23.08 1.15 -1.05
N GLY A 60 -24.14 1.93 -1.30
CA GLY A 60 -25.41 1.44 -1.84
C GLY A 60 -25.41 1.21 -3.35
N GLY A 61 -24.37 1.64 -4.07
CA GLY A 61 -24.28 1.51 -5.53
C GLY A 61 -23.86 0.10 -5.97
N SER A 62 -24.65 -0.53 -6.83
CA SER A 62 -24.35 -1.86 -7.40
C SER A 62 -23.00 -1.92 -8.14
N ASN A 63 -22.62 -0.82 -8.80
CA ASN A 63 -21.33 -0.72 -9.51
C ASN A 63 -20.14 -0.77 -8.55
N PHE A 64 -20.21 -0.07 -7.41
CA PHE A 64 -19.14 -0.09 -6.41
C PHE A 64 -19.01 -1.47 -5.77
N GLN A 65 -20.14 -2.10 -5.39
CA GLN A 65 -20.14 -3.45 -4.84
C GLN A 65 -19.56 -4.48 -5.82
N ARG A 66 -19.94 -4.39 -7.10
CA ARG A 66 -19.37 -5.26 -8.15
C ARG A 66 -17.88 -5.03 -8.30
N ALA A 67 -17.43 -3.78 -8.37
CA ALA A 67 -16.01 -3.45 -8.46
C ALA A 67 -15.23 -3.95 -7.23
N LEU A 68 -15.80 -3.80 -6.03
CA LEU A 68 -15.20 -4.27 -4.78
C LEU A 68 -15.03 -5.80 -4.78
N VAL A 69 -16.04 -6.55 -5.19
CA VAL A 69 -15.96 -8.02 -5.28
C VAL A 69 -14.94 -8.44 -6.33
N THR A 70 -14.97 -7.84 -7.52
CA THR A 70 -14.02 -8.18 -8.60
C THR A 70 -12.57 -7.87 -8.20
N THR A 71 -12.31 -6.71 -7.61
CA THR A 71 -10.95 -6.32 -7.17
C THR A 71 -10.46 -7.18 -6.02
N THR A 72 -11.33 -7.47 -5.04
CA THR A 72 -10.98 -8.35 -3.91
C THR A 72 -10.68 -9.76 -4.41
N TRP A 73 -11.52 -10.31 -5.29
CA TRP A 73 -11.29 -11.63 -5.89
C TRP A 73 -9.97 -11.68 -6.65
N PHE A 74 -9.70 -10.67 -7.49
CA PHE A 74 -8.45 -10.54 -8.21
C PHE A 74 -7.24 -10.49 -7.28
N ALA A 75 -7.29 -9.65 -6.23
CA ALA A 75 -6.21 -9.51 -5.27
C ALA A 75 -5.91 -10.82 -4.53
N VAL A 76 -6.95 -11.52 -4.06
CA VAL A 76 -6.81 -12.81 -3.36
C VAL A 76 -6.16 -13.85 -4.28
N VAL A 77 -6.64 -13.96 -5.52
CA VAL A 77 -6.09 -14.92 -6.49
C VAL A 77 -4.65 -14.58 -6.85
N SER A 78 -4.33 -13.31 -7.10
CA SER A 78 -2.98 -12.85 -7.44
C SER A 78 -1.99 -13.14 -6.30
N VAL A 79 -2.30 -12.68 -5.09
CA VAL A 79 -1.41 -12.85 -3.92
C VAL A 79 -1.21 -14.33 -3.59
N THR A 80 -2.28 -15.14 -3.68
CA THR A 80 -2.18 -16.59 -3.44
C THR A 80 -1.28 -17.25 -4.49
N ALA A 81 -1.45 -16.90 -5.77
CA ALA A 81 -0.62 -17.43 -6.85
C ALA A 81 0.86 -17.02 -6.69
N GLU A 82 1.12 -15.74 -6.40
CA GLU A 82 2.46 -15.21 -6.14
C GLU A 82 3.12 -15.93 -4.95
N MET A 83 2.37 -16.17 -3.87
CA MET A 83 2.87 -16.89 -2.69
C MET A 83 3.20 -18.34 -3.01
N VAL A 84 2.33 -19.06 -3.74
CA VAL A 84 2.58 -20.45 -4.15
C VAL A 84 3.82 -20.53 -5.03
N ILE A 85 3.93 -19.68 -6.04
CA ILE A 85 5.08 -19.65 -6.95
C ILE A 85 6.37 -19.32 -6.19
N GLY A 86 6.33 -18.31 -5.31
CA GLY A 86 7.48 -17.91 -4.49
C GLY A 86 7.98 -19.04 -3.59
N VAL A 87 7.07 -19.77 -2.94
CA VAL A 87 7.42 -20.93 -2.10
C VAL A 87 7.97 -22.08 -2.93
N LEU A 88 7.36 -22.39 -4.08
CA LEU A 88 7.86 -23.44 -4.98
C LEU A 88 9.28 -23.11 -5.49
N ALA A 89 9.51 -21.86 -5.89
CA ALA A 89 10.83 -21.39 -6.31
C ALA A 89 11.85 -21.49 -5.16
N ALA A 90 11.48 -21.09 -3.95
CA ALA A 90 12.33 -21.22 -2.76
C ALA A 90 12.67 -22.68 -2.46
N LEU A 91 11.71 -23.60 -2.58
CA LEU A 91 11.94 -25.04 -2.35
C LEU A 91 12.86 -25.65 -3.41
N LEU A 92 12.71 -25.28 -4.68
CA LEU A 92 13.60 -25.73 -5.76
C LEU A 92 15.04 -25.25 -5.53
N LEU A 93 15.22 -23.96 -5.19
CA LEU A 93 16.54 -23.41 -4.86
C LEU A 93 17.15 -24.07 -3.62
N ASN A 94 16.34 -24.34 -2.59
CA ASN A 94 16.81 -25.00 -1.39
C ASN A 94 17.34 -26.43 -1.67
N ARG A 95 16.71 -27.18 -2.58
CA ARG A 95 17.18 -28.51 -2.98
C ARG A 95 18.54 -28.46 -3.69
N ASN A 96 18.74 -27.55 -4.64
CA ASN A 96 20.03 -27.39 -5.33
C ASN A 96 21.14 -26.88 -4.39
N SER A 97 20.79 -26.07 -3.39
CA SER A 97 21.75 -25.55 -2.40
C SER A 97 22.29 -26.63 -1.47
N VAL A 98 21.51 -27.69 -1.21
CA VAL A 98 21.93 -28.85 -0.40
C VAL A 98 22.88 -29.74 -1.19
N ASP A 99 22.65 -29.91 -2.50
CA ASP A 99 23.51 -30.70 -3.38
C ASP A 99 24.86 -30.01 -3.64
N ALA A 100 24.86 -28.69 -3.84
CA ALA A 100 26.08 -27.90 -4.01
C ALA A 100 26.98 -27.91 -2.76
N ARG A 101 26.42 -28.04 -1.55
CA ARG A 101 27.19 -28.17 -0.29
C ARG A 101 27.74 -29.59 -0.04
N ARG A 102 27.21 -30.62 -0.70
CA ARG A 102 27.73 -32.00 -0.61
C ARG A 102 28.97 -32.23 -1.49
N CYS A 103 29.17 -31.41 -2.51
CA CYS A 103 30.31 -31.50 -3.43
C CYS A 103 31.43 -30.47 -3.16
N ALA A 104 31.32 -29.68 -2.08
CA ALA A 104 32.43 -28.83 -1.64
C ALA A 104 33.43 -29.70 -0.85
N PRO A 105 34.72 -29.78 -1.26
CA PRO A 105 35.75 -30.53 -0.57
C PRO A 105 36.10 -29.95 0.81
#